data_AF-A0A9P9S287-F1
#
_entry.id   AF-A0A9P9S287-F1
#
_cell.length_a   1.000
_cell.length_b   1.000
_cell.length_c   1.000
_cell.angle_alpha   90.00
_cell.angle_beta   90.00
_cell.angle_gamma   90.00
#
_symmetry.space_group_name_H-M   'P 1'
#
loop_
_entity.id
_entity.type
_entity.pdbx_description
1 polymer ?
#
loop_
_entity_poly.entity_id
_entity_poly.type
_entity_poly.pdbx_seq_one_letter_code
_entity_poly.pdbx_strand_id
1 'polypeptide(L)'
;MVFVQVSTYGNDNTWILDALKEVGLTRGRGVVAFDPETIDSQTLQQWHDLGVRGVRLNLRSTGTKLSKAEIQSVLRKYAEKLRPMRTWSIGLYADMAMLDHVQPLVSELGVKLVLEHFGSPASLPLDPTKEPGWDALKKMMQDPSVYSKISAPYIFSKDPEFKDLEVLVKSLLSMRNGDGVVFASDWPHTQSKGYDAKPFMEKCLDWCNGDEMLRKKLFRDNAKVLWDAQ
;
A
#
# COMPACT_ATOMS: atom_id res chain seq x y z
N MET A 1 -11.37 -7.30 -6.15
CA MET A 1 -10.13 -7.74 -5.49
C MET A 1 -8.94 -7.14 -6.22
N VAL A 2 -7.79 -7.03 -5.54
CA VAL A 2 -6.56 -6.48 -6.13
C VAL A 2 -5.45 -7.50 -6.01
N PHE A 3 -4.89 -7.94 -7.14
CA PHE A 3 -3.72 -8.81 -7.20
C PHE A 3 -2.47 -7.95 -7.15
N VAL A 4 -1.50 -8.31 -6.30
CA VAL A 4 -0.27 -7.54 -6.09
C VAL A 4 0.92 -8.43 -6.36
N GLN A 5 1.91 -7.92 -7.09
CA GLN A 5 3.08 -8.69 -7.48
C GLN A 5 3.86 -9.22 -6.28
N VAL A 6 4.05 -10.54 -6.27
CA VAL A 6 4.82 -11.25 -5.26
C VAL A 6 6.30 -11.12 -5.60
N SER A 7 7.12 -10.76 -4.62
CA SER A 7 8.53 -10.42 -4.83
C SER A 7 9.37 -11.56 -5.41
N THR A 8 8.98 -12.82 -5.20
CA THR A 8 9.67 -14.00 -5.74
C THR A 8 9.64 -14.08 -7.27
N TYR A 9 8.67 -13.45 -7.93
CA TYR A 9 8.57 -13.42 -9.39
C TYR A 9 9.29 -12.21 -10.02
N GLY A 10 9.87 -11.32 -9.21
CA GLY A 10 10.54 -10.11 -9.69
C GLY A 10 9.59 -9.27 -10.57
N ASN A 11 10.02 -8.99 -11.80
CA ASN A 11 9.25 -8.22 -12.79
C ASN A 11 8.42 -9.09 -13.74
N ASP A 12 8.37 -10.41 -13.55
CA ASP A 12 7.48 -11.30 -14.31
C ASP A 12 6.05 -11.19 -13.77
N ASN A 13 5.22 -10.41 -14.45
CA ASN A 13 3.84 -10.17 -14.07
C ASN A 13 2.84 -11.15 -14.71
N THR A 14 3.30 -12.19 -15.41
CA THR A 14 2.44 -13.08 -16.22
C THR A 14 1.25 -13.61 -15.43
N TRP A 15 1.46 -14.07 -14.19
CA TRP A 15 0.39 -14.62 -13.36
C TRP A 15 -0.69 -13.58 -13.00
N ILE A 16 -0.31 -12.32 -12.76
CA ILE A 16 -1.29 -11.24 -12.49
C ILE A 16 -2.11 -10.97 -13.73
N LEU A 17 -1.44 -10.88 -14.89
CA LEU A 17 -2.10 -10.58 -16.14
C LEU A 17 -3.08 -11.68 -16.53
N ASP A 18 -2.72 -12.95 -16.31
CA ASP A 18 -3.60 -14.08 -16.56
C ASP A 18 -4.76 -14.14 -15.57
N ALA A 19 -4.52 -13.89 -14.27
CA ALA A 19 -5.58 -13.78 -13.28
C ALA A 19 -6.58 -12.65 -13.60
N LEU A 20 -6.10 -11.51 -14.12
CA LEU A 20 -6.96 -10.40 -14.55
C LEU A 20 -7.81 -10.75 -15.77
N LYS A 21 -7.26 -11.48 -16.75
CA LYS A 21 -8.03 -11.98 -17.91
C LYS A 21 -9.15 -12.92 -17.47
N GLU A 22 -8.88 -13.79 -16.50
CA GLU A 22 -9.86 -14.76 -16.00
C GLU A 22 -10.96 -14.10 -15.15
N VAL A 23 -10.57 -13.21 -14.23
CA VAL A 23 -11.51 -12.60 -13.27
C VAL A 23 -12.32 -11.47 -13.91
N GLY A 24 -11.71 -10.74 -14.85
CA GLY A 24 -12.30 -9.63 -15.58
C GLY A 24 -12.30 -8.29 -14.83
N LEU A 25 -12.44 -7.20 -15.59
CA LEU A 25 -12.33 -5.81 -15.12
C LEU A 25 -13.41 -5.40 -14.11
N THR A 26 -14.51 -6.12 -13.97
CA THR A 26 -15.55 -5.79 -12.97
C THR A 26 -15.20 -6.31 -11.59
N ARG A 27 -14.27 -7.27 -11.49
CA ARG A 27 -13.97 -7.99 -10.25
C ARG A 27 -12.50 -7.89 -9.84
N GLY A 28 -11.59 -7.61 -10.77
CA GLY A 28 -10.13 -7.61 -10.55
C GLY A 28 -9.44 -6.30 -10.90
N ARG A 29 -8.38 -5.98 -10.12
CA ARG A 29 -7.37 -4.95 -10.43
C ARG A 29 -5.98 -5.52 -10.14
N GLY A 30 -4.96 -4.97 -10.78
CA GLY A 30 -3.57 -5.43 -10.62
C GLY A 30 -2.62 -4.34 -10.14
N VAL A 31 -1.61 -4.75 -9.39
CA VAL A 31 -0.41 -3.96 -9.07
C VAL A 31 0.80 -4.79 -9.48
N VAL A 32 1.51 -4.32 -10.51
CA VAL A 32 2.64 -5.03 -11.15
C VAL A 32 3.98 -4.59 -10.55
N ALA A 33 5.08 -5.23 -10.93
CA ALA A 33 6.43 -4.72 -10.73
C ALA A 33 7.16 -4.60 -12.07
N PHE A 34 7.92 -3.52 -12.27
CA PHE A 34 8.74 -3.31 -13.46
C PHE A 34 9.85 -2.32 -13.14
N ASP A 35 10.87 -2.27 -13.98
CA ASP A 35 11.91 -1.25 -13.90
C ASP A 35 11.49 -0.01 -14.73
N PRO A 36 11.42 1.19 -14.13
CA PRO A 36 11.01 2.40 -14.83
C PRO A 36 12.02 2.84 -15.90
N GLU A 37 13.26 2.35 -15.90
CA GLU A 37 14.23 2.65 -16.95
C GLU A 37 13.95 1.90 -18.25
N THR A 38 13.41 0.68 -18.16
CA THR A 38 13.27 -0.23 -19.30
C THR A 38 11.83 -0.40 -19.78
N ILE A 39 10.84 -0.05 -18.97
CA ILE A 39 9.43 -0.15 -19.34
C ILE A 39 9.04 0.84 -20.45
N ASP A 40 8.35 0.33 -21.46
CA ASP A 40 7.78 1.14 -22.54
C ASP A 40 6.30 1.51 -22.25
N SER A 41 5.83 2.57 -22.91
CA SER A 41 4.47 3.08 -22.72
C SER A 41 3.37 2.19 -23.31
N GLN A 42 3.67 1.40 -24.35
CA GLN A 42 2.71 0.50 -24.97
C GLN A 42 2.37 -0.65 -24.04
N THR A 43 3.37 -1.23 -23.38
CA THR A 43 3.20 -2.27 -22.35
C THR A 43 2.37 -1.73 -21.17
N LEU A 44 2.65 -0.51 -20.70
CA LEU A 44 1.85 0.11 -19.64
C LEU A 44 0.38 0.30 -20.04
N GLN A 45 0.12 0.72 -21.28
CA GLN A 45 -1.24 0.87 -21.80
C GLN A 45 -1.96 -0.48 -21.87
N GLN A 46 -1.30 -1.52 -22.40
CA GLN A 46 -1.86 -2.87 -22.45
C GLN A 46 -2.22 -3.39 -21.05
N TRP A 47 -1.34 -3.18 -20.08
CA TRP A 47 -1.60 -3.56 -18.68
C TRP A 47 -2.75 -2.75 -18.07
N HIS A 48 -2.85 -1.46 -18.38
CA HIS A 48 -3.98 -0.65 -17.93
C HIS A 48 -5.30 -1.14 -18.48
N ASP A 49 -5.35 -1.50 -19.75
CA ASP A 49 -6.54 -2.04 -20.42
C ASP A 49 -6.95 -3.39 -19.82
N LEU A 50 -5.98 -4.17 -19.32
CA LEU A 50 -6.21 -5.39 -18.54
C LEU A 50 -6.60 -5.14 -17.07
N GLY A 51 -6.61 -3.90 -16.59
CA GLY A 51 -7.06 -3.54 -15.24
C GLY A 51 -5.93 -3.33 -14.23
N VAL A 52 -4.68 -3.23 -14.67
CA VAL A 52 -3.58 -2.79 -13.79
C VAL A 52 -3.76 -1.32 -13.42
N ARG A 53 -3.51 -0.99 -12.15
CA ARG A 53 -3.70 0.34 -11.55
C ARG A 53 -2.57 0.73 -10.61
N GLY A 54 -1.42 0.08 -10.71
CA GLY A 54 -0.28 0.50 -9.91
C GLY A 54 0.96 -0.34 -10.13
N VAL A 55 2.05 0.16 -9.54
CA VAL A 55 3.34 -0.52 -9.48
C VAL A 55 3.75 -0.71 -8.03
N ARG A 56 4.39 -1.83 -7.71
CA ARG A 56 4.93 -2.12 -6.38
C ARG A 56 6.43 -1.85 -6.36
N LEU A 57 6.85 -0.95 -5.47
CA LEU A 57 8.24 -0.71 -5.10
C LEU A 57 8.51 -1.36 -3.73
N ASN A 58 9.13 -2.54 -3.76
CA ASN A 58 9.46 -3.30 -2.55
C ASN A 58 10.95 -3.18 -2.21
N LEU A 59 11.25 -2.39 -1.20
CA LEU A 59 12.61 -2.21 -0.66
C LEU A 59 12.81 -2.98 0.65
N ARG A 60 11.73 -3.23 1.39
CA ARG A 60 11.76 -3.90 2.69
C ARG A 60 12.17 -5.36 2.55
N SER A 61 11.53 -6.13 1.66
CA SER A 61 11.82 -7.57 1.53
C SER A 61 13.24 -7.85 1.02
N THR A 62 13.84 -6.92 0.30
CA THR A 62 15.23 -7.02 -0.20
C THR A 62 16.26 -6.45 0.77
N GLY A 63 15.82 -5.83 1.88
CA GLY A 63 16.70 -5.12 2.82
C GLY A 63 17.36 -3.88 2.22
N THR A 64 16.83 -3.36 1.11
CA THR A 64 17.42 -2.24 0.39
C THR A 64 17.20 -0.94 1.17
N LYS A 65 18.28 -0.31 1.58
CA LYS A 65 18.29 1.04 2.16
C LYS A 65 18.82 2.01 1.13
N LEU A 66 18.02 3.00 0.79
CA LEU A 66 18.38 4.05 -0.14
C LEU A 66 18.64 5.34 0.65
N SER A 67 19.66 6.09 0.25
CA SER A 67 19.81 7.47 0.70
C SER A 67 18.62 8.32 0.26
N LYS A 68 18.47 9.51 0.86
CA LYS A 68 17.45 10.48 0.45
C LYS A 68 17.47 10.76 -1.05
N ALA A 69 18.64 10.97 -1.64
CA ALA A 69 18.75 11.29 -3.06
C ALA A 69 18.30 10.11 -3.95
N GLU A 70 18.66 8.88 -3.56
CA GLU A 70 18.32 7.67 -4.31
C GLU A 70 16.81 7.38 -4.29
N ILE A 71 16.17 7.36 -3.12
CA ILE A 71 14.72 7.09 -3.05
C ILE A 71 13.91 8.15 -3.78
N GLN A 72 14.30 9.42 -3.68
CA GLN A 72 13.62 10.50 -4.39
C GLN A 72 13.80 10.38 -5.91
N SER A 73 15.00 10.01 -6.38
CA SER A 73 15.25 9.74 -7.80
C SER A 73 14.40 8.58 -8.32
N VAL A 74 14.35 7.46 -7.59
CA VAL A 74 13.55 6.29 -7.95
C VAL A 74 12.06 6.64 -8.03
N LEU A 75 11.51 7.32 -7.02
CA LEU A 75 10.09 7.68 -7.01
C LEU A 75 9.71 8.64 -8.14
N ARG A 76 10.57 9.61 -8.48
CA ARG A 76 10.36 10.51 -9.63
C ARG A 76 10.27 9.75 -10.96
N LYS A 77 11.17 8.78 -11.18
CA LYS A 77 11.17 7.94 -12.39
C LYS A 77 9.89 7.11 -12.52
N TYR A 78 9.43 6.50 -11.43
CA TYR A 78 8.13 5.83 -11.44
C TYR A 78 6.98 6.82 -11.71
N ALA A 79 6.95 7.95 -11.02
CA ALA A 79 5.92 8.96 -11.23
C ALA A 79 5.87 9.48 -12.67
N GLU A 80 7.02 9.68 -13.32
CA GLU A 80 7.11 10.02 -14.74
C GLU A 80 6.40 9.00 -15.64
N LYS A 81 6.60 7.70 -15.41
CA LYS A 81 5.92 6.64 -16.16
C LYS A 81 4.42 6.54 -15.84
N LEU A 82 4.03 6.84 -14.61
CA LEU A 82 2.66 6.66 -14.13
C LEU A 82 1.73 7.84 -14.40
N ARG A 83 2.25 9.08 -14.48
CA ARG A 83 1.45 10.29 -14.72
C ARG A 83 0.52 10.18 -15.95
N PRO A 84 0.98 9.67 -17.11
CA PRO A 84 0.10 9.45 -18.28
C PRO A 84 -1.07 8.49 -18.00
N MET A 85 -0.89 7.53 -17.09
CA MET A 85 -1.92 6.55 -16.74
C MET A 85 -3.00 7.11 -15.81
N ARG A 86 -2.76 8.28 -15.19
CA ARG A 86 -3.63 9.08 -14.29
C ARG A 86 -4.09 8.40 -13.00
N THR A 87 -4.60 7.18 -13.08
CA THR A 87 -5.23 6.47 -11.97
C THR A 87 -4.27 5.57 -11.21
N TRP A 88 -3.06 5.37 -11.74
CA TRP A 88 -2.08 4.45 -11.18
C TRP A 88 -1.45 4.98 -9.88
N SER A 89 -1.14 4.04 -8.98
CA SER A 89 -0.44 4.32 -7.72
C SER A 89 0.92 3.64 -7.62
N ILE A 90 1.82 4.22 -6.85
CA ILE A 90 3.05 3.56 -6.39
C ILE A 90 2.77 2.92 -5.02
N GLY A 91 2.85 1.59 -4.92
CA GLY A 91 2.84 0.88 -3.65
C GLY A 91 4.24 0.77 -3.08
N LEU A 92 4.55 1.56 -2.05
CA LEU A 92 5.86 1.61 -1.41
C LEU A 92 5.88 0.69 -0.18
N TYR A 93 6.70 -0.36 -0.24
CA TYR A 93 7.05 -1.16 0.92
C TYR A 93 8.49 -0.90 1.34
N ALA A 94 8.68 -0.05 2.34
CA ALA A 94 9.96 0.34 2.92
C ALA A 94 9.79 0.51 4.44
N ASP A 95 10.89 0.51 5.20
CA ASP A 95 10.87 0.84 6.63
C ASP A 95 10.24 2.22 6.87
N MET A 96 9.46 2.40 7.94
CA MET A 96 8.81 3.69 8.27
C MET A 96 9.82 4.85 8.32
N ALA A 97 11.04 4.60 8.78
CA ALA A 97 12.13 5.57 8.81
C ALA A 97 12.45 6.20 7.44
N MET A 98 12.23 5.47 6.34
CA MET A 98 12.43 5.99 4.99
C MET A 98 11.43 7.10 4.61
N LEU A 99 10.30 7.20 5.33
CA LEU A 99 9.27 8.19 5.04
C LEU A 99 9.76 9.62 5.28
N ASP A 100 10.76 9.84 6.14
CA ASP A 100 11.40 11.16 6.31
C ASP A 100 12.06 11.66 5.00
N HIS A 101 12.49 10.74 4.14
CA HIS A 101 13.06 11.06 2.83
C HIS A 101 12.00 11.22 1.75
N VAL A 102 10.88 10.51 1.89
CA VAL A 102 9.78 10.50 0.91
C VAL A 102 8.82 11.66 1.12
N GLN A 103 8.54 12.05 2.37
CA GLN A 103 7.54 13.07 2.71
C GLN A 103 7.70 14.39 1.94
N PRO A 104 8.91 14.95 1.77
CA PRO A 104 9.09 16.20 1.02
C PRO A 104 8.72 16.11 -0.46
N LEU A 105 8.60 14.90 -1.00
CA LEU A 105 8.37 14.61 -2.42
C LEU A 105 6.88 14.46 -2.76
N VAL A 106 6.00 14.25 -1.78
CA VAL A 106 4.62 13.79 -2.05
C VAL A 106 3.89 14.70 -3.04
N SER A 107 3.96 16.01 -2.86
CA SER A 107 3.25 16.97 -3.69
C SER A 107 3.79 17.09 -5.12
N GLU A 108 5.05 16.71 -5.37
CA GLU A 108 5.65 16.76 -6.72
C GLU A 108 5.42 15.48 -7.54
N LEU A 109 5.08 14.34 -6.91
CA LEU A 109 4.90 13.07 -7.60
C LEU A 109 3.75 13.11 -8.62
N GLY A 110 2.65 13.82 -8.31
CA GLY A 110 1.49 13.90 -9.20
C GLY A 110 0.80 12.56 -9.47
N VAL A 111 1.06 11.56 -8.62
CA VAL A 111 0.46 10.21 -8.65
C VAL A 111 0.13 9.79 -7.21
N LYS A 112 -0.74 8.79 -7.06
CA LYS A 112 -1.06 8.26 -5.72
C LYS A 112 0.11 7.46 -5.15
N LEU A 113 0.31 7.55 -3.85
CA LEU A 113 1.30 6.76 -3.10
C LEU A 113 0.58 5.90 -2.06
N VAL A 114 0.83 4.61 -2.05
CA VAL A 114 0.27 3.65 -1.08
C VAL A 114 1.39 3.17 -0.18
N LEU A 115 1.29 3.46 1.11
CA LEU A 115 2.18 2.95 2.14
C LEU A 115 1.74 1.52 2.47
N GLU A 116 2.58 0.54 2.15
CA GLU A 116 2.28 -0.87 2.38
C GLU A 116 2.39 -1.22 3.87
N HIS A 117 1.53 -2.14 4.32
CA HIS A 117 1.55 -2.74 5.66
C HIS A 117 1.72 -1.73 6.82
N PHE A 118 0.72 -0.84 7.00
CA PHE A 118 0.69 0.23 8.00
C PHE A 118 1.79 1.31 7.85
N GLY A 119 2.60 1.26 6.78
CA GLY A 119 3.83 2.05 6.66
C GLY A 119 5.06 1.37 7.29
N SER A 120 4.95 0.08 7.65
CA SER A 120 6.02 -0.78 8.15
C SER A 120 6.79 -0.21 9.36
N PRO A 121 6.13 -0.07 10.53
CA PRO A 121 6.77 0.41 11.75
C PRO A 121 7.95 -0.48 12.15
N ALA A 122 8.96 0.12 12.78
CA ALA A 122 10.14 -0.56 13.30
C ALA A 122 9.81 -1.39 14.55
N SER A 123 8.82 -0.96 15.35
CA SER A 123 8.41 -1.66 16.57
C SER A 123 6.94 -1.46 16.91
N LEU A 124 6.40 -2.43 17.66
CA LEU A 124 5.08 -2.36 18.29
C LEU A 124 5.19 -2.71 19.79
N PRO A 125 4.33 -2.16 20.67
CA PRO A 125 3.33 -1.13 20.37
C PRO A 125 3.97 0.17 19.90
N LEU A 126 3.28 0.89 19.01
CA LEU A 126 3.79 2.14 18.46
C LEU A 126 4.03 3.15 19.60
N ASP A 127 5.26 3.61 19.75
CA ASP A 127 5.62 4.80 20.53
C ASP A 127 5.91 5.95 19.55
N PRO A 128 4.95 6.87 19.33
CA PRO A 128 5.11 8.02 18.44
C PRO A 128 6.37 8.86 18.67
N THR A 129 6.92 8.84 19.89
CA THR A 129 8.10 9.64 20.25
C THR A 129 9.42 8.96 19.88
N LYS A 130 9.38 7.65 19.62
CA LYS A 130 10.56 6.83 19.31
C LYS A 130 10.56 6.25 17.91
N GLU A 131 9.41 6.24 17.23
CA GLU A 131 9.26 5.68 15.89
C GLU A 131 9.74 6.66 14.81
N PRO A 132 10.88 6.40 14.13
CA PRO A 132 11.36 7.28 13.06
C PRO A 132 10.41 7.24 11.85
N GLY A 133 10.19 8.39 11.22
CA GLY A 133 9.24 8.52 10.11
C GLY A 133 7.77 8.61 10.52
N TRP A 134 7.41 8.51 11.81
CA TRP A 134 6.02 8.67 12.25
C TRP A 134 5.45 10.06 11.94
N ASP A 135 6.23 11.11 12.20
CA ASP A 135 5.82 12.48 11.87
C ASP A 135 5.71 12.72 10.36
N ALA A 136 6.60 12.11 9.58
CA ALA A 136 6.52 12.11 8.14
C ALA A 136 5.24 11.43 7.66
N LEU A 137 4.91 10.24 8.18
CA LEU A 137 3.67 9.54 7.87
C LEU A 137 2.44 10.39 8.16
N LYS A 138 2.35 11.01 9.36
CA LYS A 138 1.23 11.90 9.72
C LYS A 138 1.05 13.04 8.73
N LYS A 139 2.16 13.67 8.32
CA LYS A 139 2.17 14.77 7.33
C LYS A 139 1.74 14.28 5.95
N MET A 140 2.30 13.16 5.49
CA MET A 140 1.96 12.54 4.21
C MET A 140 0.49 12.16 4.14
N MET A 141 -0.06 11.57 5.20
CA MET A 141 -1.46 11.16 5.26
C MET A 141 -2.44 12.35 5.19
N GLN A 142 -2.02 13.61 5.41
CA GLN A 142 -2.88 14.78 5.15
C GLN A 142 -3.11 15.03 3.65
N ASP A 143 -2.26 14.49 2.78
CA ASP A 143 -2.37 14.65 1.34
C ASP A 143 -3.37 13.63 0.73
N PRO A 144 -4.34 14.05 -0.09
CA PRO A 144 -5.33 13.17 -0.71
C PRO A 144 -4.78 12.12 -1.66
N SER A 145 -3.54 12.28 -2.12
CA SER A 145 -2.84 11.30 -2.96
C SER A 145 -2.19 10.17 -2.16
N VAL A 146 -2.07 10.31 -0.84
CA VAL A 146 -1.44 9.29 0.01
C VAL A 146 -2.47 8.38 0.65
N TYR A 147 -2.18 7.09 0.60
CA TYR A 147 -2.97 6.02 1.19
C TYR A 147 -2.10 5.17 2.11
N SER A 148 -2.69 4.58 3.14
CA SER A 148 -2.06 3.55 3.97
C SER A 148 -2.87 2.26 3.90
N LYS A 149 -2.18 1.15 3.64
CA LYS A 149 -2.79 -0.18 3.58
C LYS A 149 -2.59 -0.91 4.90
N ILE A 150 -3.66 -1.08 5.68
CA ILE A 150 -3.62 -1.89 6.89
C ILE A 150 -3.74 -3.37 6.49
N SER A 151 -2.66 -4.12 6.70
CA SER A 151 -2.51 -5.48 6.16
C SER A 151 -1.33 -6.20 6.80
N ALA A 152 -1.26 -7.52 6.63
CA ALA A 152 -0.16 -8.35 7.10
C ALA A 152 0.24 -8.14 8.59
N PRO A 153 -0.72 -8.08 9.53
CA PRO A 153 -0.42 -7.82 10.95
C PRO A 153 0.56 -8.85 11.54
N TYR A 154 0.53 -10.09 11.03
CA TYR A 154 1.39 -11.20 11.44
C TYR A 154 2.89 -10.97 11.19
N ILE A 155 3.25 -9.97 10.37
CA ILE A 155 4.66 -9.56 10.18
C ILE A 155 5.15 -8.77 11.40
N PHE A 156 4.27 -8.05 12.10
CA PHE A 156 4.64 -7.07 13.13
C PHE A 156 4.20 -7.47 14.54
N SER A 157 3.06 -8.15 14.66
CA SER A 157 2.43 -8.50 15.93
C SER A 157 2.36 -10.01 16.11
N LYS A 158 2.66 -10.45 17.33
CA LYS A 158 2.41 -11.82 17.82
C LYS A 158 1.25 -11.88 18.81
N ASP A 159 0.64 -10.73 19.12
CA ASP A 159 -0.48 -10.64 20.04
C ASP A 159 -1.77 -11.09 19.33
N PRO A 160 -2.42 -12.18 19.78
CA PRO A 160 -3.66 -12.66 19.17
C PRO A 160 -4.82 -11.66 19.27
N GLU A 161 -4.76 -10.70 20.19
CA GLU A 161 -5.77 -9.64 20.34
C GLU A 161 -5.39 -8.33 19.63
N PHE A 162 -4.20 -8.28 19.01
CA PHE A 162 -3.64 -7.14 18.28
C PHE A 162 -3.61 -5.83 19.10
N LYS A 163 -3.44 -5.90 20.43
CA LYS A 163 -3.44 -4.69 21.28
C LYS A 163 -2.26 -3.78 20.97
N ASP A 164 -1.14 -4.37 20.57
CA ASP A 164 0.08 -3.67 20.16
C ASP A 164 -0.10 -2.85 18.86
N LEU A 165 -1.06 -3.21 18.01
CA LEU A 165 -1.41 -2.46 16.78
C LEU A 165 -2.42 -1.33 17.02
N GLU A 166 -3.10 -1.31 18.17
CA GLU A 166 -4.27 -0.46 18.39
C GLU A 166 -3.96 1.03 18.22
N VAL A 167 -2.87 1.51 18.82
CA VAL A 167 -2.46 2.93 18.72
C VAL A 167 -2.19 3.32 17.27
N LEU A 168 -1.48 2.47 16.52
CA LEU A 168 -1.15 2.72 15.12
C LEU A 168 -2.40 2.76 14.24
N VAL A 169 -3.26 1.74 14.35
CA VAL A 169 -4.44 1.64 13.49
C VAL A 169 -5.47 2.72 13.83
N LYS A 170 -5.75 2.98 15.11
CA LYS A 170 -6.66 4.07 15.50
C LYS A 170 -6.14 5.43 15.05
N SER A 171 -4.83 5.66 15.14
CA SER A 171 -4.21 6.89 14.64
C SER A 171 -4.44 7.03 13.13
N LEU A 172 -4.16 6.00 12.33
CA LEU A 172 -4.40 6.01 10.88
C LEU A 172 -5.88 6.27 10.55
N LEU A 173 -6.80 5.58 11.22
CA LEU A 173 -8.25 5.75 11.01
C LEU A 173 -8.75 7.15 11.41
N SER A 174 -8.11 7.80 12.39
CA SER A 174 -8.46 9.18 12.76
C SER A 174 -7.99 10.23 11.74
N MET A 175 -6.90 9.94 10.99
CA MET A 175 -6.36 10.88 10.01
C MET A 175 -7.36 11.05 8.87
N ARG A 176 -7.69 12.30 8.55
CA ARG A 176 -8.70 12.67 7.54
C ARG A 176 -10.00 11.88 7.67
N ASN A 177 -10.40 11.56 8.91
CA ASN A 177 -11.60 10.78 9.18
C ASN A 177 -11.66 9.46 8.37
N GLY A 178 -10.52 8.77 8.29
CA GLY A 178 -10.33 7.48 7.62
C GLY A 178 -10.12 7.56 6.12
N ASP A 179 -10.14 8.74 5.49
CA ASP A 179 -9.85 8.85 4.06
C ASP A 179 -8.39 8.47 3.79
N GLY A 180 -8.18 7.65 2.76
CA GLY A 180 -6.85 7.14 2.41
C GLY A 180 -6.44 5.86 3.15
N VAL A 181 -7.25 5.33 4.08
CA VAL A 181 -6.94 4.05 4.74
C VAL A 181 -7.69 2.90 4.06
N VAL A 182 -6.97 1.86 3.64
CA VAL A 182 -7.55 0.69 2.96
C VAL A 182 -7.15 -0.60 3.66
N PHE A 183 -8.06 -1.58 3.71
CA PHE A 183 -7.77 -2.93 4.19
C PHE A 183 -7.20 -3.82 3.08
N ALA A 184 -6.28 -4.73 3.44
CA ALA A 184 -5.96 -5.89 2.62
C ALA A 184 -5.64 -7.11 3.49
N SER A 185 -6.04 -8.30 3.03
CA SER A 185 -5.79 -9.56 3.76
C SER A 185 -4.33 -10.00 3.72
N ASP A 186 -3.58 -9.56 2.71
CA ASP A 186 -2.22 -10.05 2.41
C ASP A 186 -2.16 -11.57 2.18
N TRP A 187 -3.24 -12.16 1.66
CA TRP A 187 -3.23 -13.55 1.20
C TRP A 187 -2.22 -13.72 0.04
N PRO A 188 -1.41 -14.79 -0.03
CA PRO A 188 -1.52 -16.06 0.71
C PRO A 188 -0.68 -16.15 2.00
N HIS A 189 -0.35 -15.03 2.63
CA HIS A 189 0.34 -14.98 3.93
C HIS A 189 1.73 -15.65 3.90
N THR A 190 2.57 -15.28 2.94
CA THR A 190 3.82 -15.99 2.61
C THR A 190 4.82 -16.10 3.76
N GLN A 191 4.74 -15.23 4.78
CA GLN A 191 5.59 -15.28 5.98
C GLN A 191 4.88 -15.91 7.20
N SER A 192 3.64 -16.39 7.07
CA SER A 192 2.90 -17.06 8.14
C SER A 192 1.96 -18.11 7.56
N LYS A 193 2.48 -19.33 7.40
CA LYS A 193 1.74 -20.45 6.83
C LYS A 193 0.53 -20.80 7.72
N GLY A 194 -0.65 -20.88 7.09
CA GLY A 194 -1.90 -21.22 7.79
C GLY A 194 -2.50 -20.07 8.60
N TYR A 195 -2.01 -18.85 8.41
CA TYR A 195 -2.60 -17.65 9.02
C TYR A 195 -4.06 -17.48 8.57
N ASP A 196 -4.95 -17.19 9.53
CA ASP A 196 -6.32 -16.77 9.28
C ASP A 196 -6.43 -15.26 9.43
N ALA A 197 -6.84 -14.57 8.37
CA ALA A 197 -7.03 -13.12 8.37
C ALA A 197 -8.34 -12.67 9.05
N LYS A 198 -9.27 -13.59 9.32
CA LYS A 198 -10.58 -13.27 9.89
C LYS A 198 -10.50 -12.56 11.25
N PRO A 199 -9.72 -13.01 12.24
CA PRO A 199 -9.61 -12.31 13.53
C PRO A 199 -9.12 -10.87 13.38
N PHE A 200 -8.17 -10.63 12.46
CA PHE A 200 -7.70 -9.27 12.21
C PHE A 200 -8.75 -8.40 11.53
N MET A 201 -9.50 -8.96 10.56
CA MET A 201 -10.61 -8.26 9.93
C MET A 201 -11.70 -7.87 10.94
N GLU A 202 -12.07 -8.79 11.85
CA GLU A 202 -13.00 -8.51 12.95
C GLU A 202 -12.46 -7.40 13.86
N LYS A 203 -11.17 -7.45 14.22
CA LYS A 203 -10.54 -6.39 15.01
C LYS A 203 -10.55 -5.03 14.31
N CYS A 204 -10.35 -4.98 13.00
CA CYS A 204 -10.47 -3.73 12.23
C CYS A 204 -11.90 -3.17 12.29
N LEU A 205 -12.93 -4.01 12.25
CA LEU A 205 -14.33 -3.59 12.39
C LEU A 205 -14.64 -3.06 13.79
N ASP A 206 -14.02 -3.65 14.81
CA ASP A 206 -14.10 -3.20 16.21
C ASP A 206 -13.44 -1.83 16.40
N TRP A 207 -12.27 -1.60 15.78
CA TRP A 207 -11.61 -0.29 15.84
C TRP A 207 -12.36 0.82 15.12
N CYS A 208 -13.26 0.51 14.19
CA CYS A 208 -14.21 1.48 13.66
C CYS A 208 -15.27 1.91 14.67
N ASN A 209 -15.39 1.24 15.83
CA ASN A 209 -16.24 1.62 16.96
C ASN A 209 -17.71 1.89 16.58
N GLY A 210 -18.28 1.07 15.69
CA GLY A 210 -19.66 1.22 15.21
C GLY A 210 -19.88 2.33 14.17
N ASP A 211 -18.85 3.05 13.75
CA ASP A 211 -18.95 4.04 12.68
C ASP A 211 -19.07 3.35 11.31
N GLU A 212 -20.29 3.30 10.80
CA GLU A 212 -20.62 2.71 9.50
C GLU A 212 -19.98 3.44 8.31
N MET A 213 -19.70 4.74 8.42
CA MET A 213 -19.01 5.48 7.36
C MET A 213 -17.54 5.11 7.33
N LEU A 214 -16.89 5.04 8.48
CA LEU A 214 -15.49 4.62 8.59
C LEU A 214 -15.30 3.17 8.12
N ARG A 215 -16.23 2.27 8.46
CA ARG A 215 -16.25 0.88 7.96
C ARG A 215 -16.32 0.84 6.43
N LYS A 216 -17.25 1.59 5.83
CA LYS A 216 -17.39 1.67 4.36
C LYS A 216 -16.14 2.25 3.71
N LYS A 217 -15.53 3.28 4.28
CA LYS A 217 -14.26 3.84 3.79
C LYS A 217 -13.15 2.80 3.79
N LEU A 218 -12.93 2.14 4.93
CA LEU A 218 -11.84 1.18 5.13
C LEU A 218 -11.94 -0.03 4.21
N PHE A 219 -13.13 -0.61 4.06
CA PHE A 219 -13.33 -1.87 3.33
C PHE A 219 -13.82 -1.69 1.89
N ARG A 220 -14.20 -0.48 1.46
CA ARG A 220 -14.81 -0.27 0.14
C ARG A 220 -14.47 1.07 -0.52
N ASP A 221 -14.88 2.18 0.05
CA ASP A 221 -14.97 3.45 -0.68
C ASP A 221 -13.58 4.02 -1.01
N ASN A 222 -12.63 3.96 -0.08
CA ASN A 222 -11.25 4.37 -0.36
C ASN A 222 -10.62 3.47 -1.42
N ALA A 223 -10.90 2.16 -1.39
CA ALA A 223 -10.37 1.21 -2.37
C ALA A 223 -10.94 1.45 -3.76
N LYS A 224 -12.23 1.84 -3.88
CA LYS A 224 -12.84 2.22 -5.17
C LYS A 224 -12.12 3.41 -5.80
N VAL A 225 -11.84 4.45 -5.00
CA VAL A 225 -11.12 5.64 -5.47
C VAL A 225 -9.66 5.31 -5.79
N LEU A 226 -8.98 4.56 -4.92
CA LEU A 226 -7.57 4.20 -5.11
C LEU A 226 -7.38 3.41 -6.41
N TRP A 227 -8.19 2.38 -6.62
CA TRP A 227 -8.02 1.41 -7.71
C TRP A 227 -8.91 1.66 -8.93
N ASP A 228 -9.57 2.82 -9.01
CA ASP A 228 -10.41 3.19 -10.15
C ASP A 228 -11.43 2.07 -10.47
N ALA A 229 -12.15 1.65 -9.43
CA ALA A 229 -13.15 0.58 -9.47
C ALA A 229 -14.55 1.16 -9.33
N GLN A 230 -15.49 0.61 -10.10
CA GLN A 230 -16.90 1.01 -10.13
C GLN A 230 -17.64 0.59 -8.85
#